data_AF-A0A194Q4A6-F1
#
_entry.id   AF-A0A194Q4A6-F1
#
_cell.length_a   1.000
_cell.length_b   1.000
_cell.length_c   1.000
_cell.angle_alpha   90.00
_cell.angle_beta   90.00
_cell.angle_gamma   90.00
#
_symmetry.space_group_name_H-M   'P 1'
#
loop_
_entity.id
_entity.type
_entity.pdbx_description
1 polymer ?
#
loop_
_entity_poly.entity_id
_entity_poly.type
_entity_poly.pdbx_seq_one_letter_code
_entity_poly.pdbx_strand_id
1 'polypeptide(L)'
;MRLYLRAQVEERALLVWGSEERLLQERAAREQRRERAQTAAARRRLTALRMAVRSSLYDGTHAQHDHRYGEESYDAETDQYTRACADCGHTQTYEKM
;
A
#
# COMPACT_ATOMS: atom_id res chain seq x y z
N MET A 1 25.44 -31.01 -23.89
CA MET A 1 24.97 -29.76 -24.52
C MET A 1 24.89 -29.96 -26.02
N ARG A 2 23.92 -29.33 -26.70
CA ARG A 2 23.87 -29.31 -28.17
C ARG A 2 24.55 -28.03 -28.67
N LEU A 3 25.42 -28.16 -29.66
CA LEU A 3 26.08 -27.03 -30.32
C LEU A 3 25.53 -26.94 -31.73
N TYR A 4 25.29 -25.72 -32.20
CA TYR A 4 24.78 -25.45 -33.54
C TYR A 4 25.74 -24.53 -34.27
N LEU A 5 25.81 -24.69 -35.59
CA LEU A 5 26.55 -23.77 -36.43
C LEU A 5 25.84 -22.41 -36.44
N ARG A 6 26.59 -21.33 -36.16
CA ARG A 6 26.04 -19.96 -36.09
C ARG A 6 25.23 -19.58 -37.33
N ALA A 7 25.75 -19.86 -38.53
CA ALA A 7 25.07 -19.54 -39.79
C ALA A 7 23.69 -20.21 -39.92
N GLN A 8 23.56 -21.47 -39.49
CA GLN A 8 22.28 -22.19 -39.50
C GLN A 8 21.26 -21.59 -38.53
N VAL A 9 21.74 -21.06 -37.39
CA VAL A 9 20.88 -20.41 -36.39
C VAL A 9 20.40 -19.05 -36.91
N GLU A 10 21.27 -18.28 -37.57
CA GLU A 10 20.92 -16.99 -38.17
C GLU A 10 19.89 -17.16 -39.30
N GLU A 11 20.10 -18.11 -40.21
CA GLU A 11 19.13 -18.44 -41.27
C GLU A 11 17.78 -18.87 -40.68
N ARG A 12 17.79 -19.77 -39.68
CA ARG A 12 16.57 -20.17 -38.98
C ARG A 12 15.88 -18.99 -38.30
N ALA A 13 16.64 -18.06 -37.72
CA ALA A 13 16.08 -16.89 -37.06
C ALA A 13 15.34 -15.99 -38.06
N LEU A 14 15.90 -15.79 -39.27
CA LEU A 14 15.21 -15.06 -40.33
C LEU A 14 13.89 -15.74 -40.75
N LEU A 15 13.87 -17.06 -40.85
CA LEU A 15 12.63 -17.81 -41.16
C LEU A 15 11.56 -17.67 -40.07
N VAL A 16 11.97 -17.66 -38.79
CA VAL A 16 11.05 -17.58 -37.64
C VAL A 16 10.52 -16.16 -37.43
N TRP A 17 11.41 -15.16 -37.54
CA TRP A 17 11.10 -13.76 -37.22
C TRP A 17 10.72 -12.93 -38.46
N GLY A 18 10.91 -13.48 -39.66
CA GLY A 18 10.58 -12.87 -40.95
C GLY A 18 11.62 -11.86 -41.45
N SER A 19 12.23 -11.09 -40.56
CA SER A 19 13.33 -10.19 -40.91
C SER A 19 14.25 -9.94 -39.71
N GLU A 20 15.48 -9.51 -39.99
CA GLU A 20 16.44 -9.09 -38.95
C GLU A 20 15.90 -7.92 -38.14
N GLU A 21 15.23 -6.97 -38.79
CA GLU A 21 14.64 -5.81 -38.12
C GLU A 21 13.60 -6.22 -37.07
N ARG A 22 12.71 -7.16 -37.40
CA ARG A 22 11.71 -7.67 -36.44
C ARG A 22 12.35 -8.40 -35.27
N LEU A 23 13.43 -9.16 -35.52
CA LEU A 23 14.20 -9.80 -34.45
C LEU A 23 14.83 -8.78 -33.50
N LEU A 24 15.42 -7.70 -34.05
CA LEU A 24 16.02 -6.62 -33.26
C LEU A 24 14.98 -5.85 -32.45
N GLN A 25 13.83 -5.54 -33.06
CA GLN A 25 12.69 -4.89 -32.38
C GLN A 25 12.19 -5.75 -31.21
N GLU A 26 12.03 -7.06 -31.40
CA GLU A 26 11.62 -7.97 -30.32
C GLU A 26 12.68 -8.10 -29.23
N ARG A 27 13.96 -8.06 -29.58
CA ARG A 27 15.05 -8.04 -28.61
C ARG A 27 15.01 -6.78 -27.75
N ALA A 28 14.83 -5.62 -28.37
CA ALA A 28 14.68 -4.34 -27.67
C ALA A 28 13.42 -4.32 -26.77
N ALA A 29 12.29 -4.82 -27.27
CA ALA A 29 11.06 -4.94 -26.49
C ALA A 29 11.23 -5.87 -25.27
N ARG A 30 11.97 -6.98 -25.41
CA ARG A 30 12.30 -7.87 -24.28
C ARG A 30 13.18 -7.20 -23.25
N GLU A 31 14.16 -6.41 -23.66
CA GLU A 31 15.03 -5.66 -22.74
C GLU A 31 14.21 -4.63 -21.95
N GLN A 32 13.38 -3.83 -22.63
CA GLN A 32 12.51 -2.87 -21.98
C GLN A 32 11.53 -3.55 -20.99
N ARG A 33 10.98 -4.72 -21.35
CA ARG A 33 10.14 -5.51 -20.43
C ARG A 33 10.90 -5.98 -19.20
N ARG A 34 12.16 -6.39 -19.34
CA ARG A 34 13.03 -6.78 -18.22
C ARG A 34 13.29 -5.60 -17.27
N GLU A 35 13.65 -4.44 -17.81
CA GLU A 35 13.89 -3.22 -17.01
C GLU A 35 12.64 -2.81 -16.23
N ARG A 36 11.47 -2.78 -16.89
CA ARG A 36 10.18 -2.50 -16.25
C ARG A 36 9.84 -3.51 -15.16
N ALA A 37 10.11 -4.80 -15.39
CA ALA A 37 9.86 -5.84 -14.40
C ALA A 37 10.79 -5.69 -13.18
N GLN A 38 12.06 -5.36 -13.39
CA GLN A 38 13.04 -5.17 -12.33
C GLN A 38 12.70 -3.97 -11.46
N THR A 39 12.39 -2.82 -12.07
CA THR A 39 11.95 -1.60 -11.36
C THR A 39 10.64 -1.83 -10.60
N ALA A 40 9.66 -2.50 -11.20
CA ALA A 40 8.41 -2.85 -10.52
C ALA A 40 8.63 -3.80 -9.33
N ALA A 41 9.53 -4.78 -9.47
CA ALA A 41 9.89 -5.69 -8.37
C ALA A 41 10.54 -4.95 -7.21
N ALA A 42 11.47 -4.04 -7.48
CA ALA A 42 12.09 -3.19 -6.47
C ALA A 42 11.06 -2.32 -5.75
N ARG A 43 10.15 -1.67 -6.49
CA ARG A 43 9.06 -0.88 -5.91
C ARG A 43 8.15 -1.71 -5.01
N ARG A 44 7.76 -2.93 -5.44
CA ARG A 44 6.96 -3.85 -4.62
C ARG A 44 7.65 -4.22 -3.31
N ARG A 45 8.95 -4.52 -3.36
CA ARG A 45 9.76 -4.83 -2.15
C ARG A 45 9.81 -3.64 -1.19
N LEU A 46 10.00 -2.42 -1.69
CA LEU A 46 10.00 -1.21 -0.87
C LEU A 46 8.64 -0.94 -0.22
N THR A 47 7.55 -1.09 -0.97
CA THR A 47 6.20 -0.94 -0.41
C THR A 47 5.93 -1.97 0.67
N ALA A 48 6.28 -3.24 0.43
CA ALA A 48 6.12 -4.30 1.43
C ALA A 48 6.93 -4.01 2.71
N LEU A 49 8.18 -3.57 2.57
CA LEU A 49 9.02 -3.17 3.70
C LEU A 49 8.39 -2.03 4.50
N ARG A 50 7.86 -0.99 3.85
CA ARG A 50 7.17 0.12 4.53
C ARG A 50 5.95 -0.36 5.31
N MET A 51 5.17 -1.27 4.74
CA MET A 51 4.01 -1.83 5.43
C MET A 51 4.43 -2.63 6.66
N ALA A 52 5.46 -3.48 6.52
CA ALA A 52 5.99 -4.27 7.63
C ALA A 52 6.50 -3.40 8.80
N VAL A 53 7.24 -2.33 8.48
CA VAL A 53 7.72 -1.37 9.49
C VAL A 53 6.57 -0.61 10.14
N ARG A 54 5.57 -0.18 9.36
CA ARG A 54 4.40 0.49 9.92
C ARG A 54 3.61 -0.43 10.86
N SER A 55 3.43 -1.69 10.49
CA SER A 55 2.74 -2.66 11.35
C SER A 55 3.55 -3.00 12.61
N SER A 56 4.88 -3.00 12.56
CA SER A 56 5.70 -3.26 13.75
C SER A 56 5.71 -2.11 14.74
N LEU A 57 5.46 -0.88 14.28
CA LEU A 57 5.36 0.31 15.14
C LEU A 57 3.92 0.57 15.62
N TYR A 58 2.93 -0.10 15.05
CA TYR A 58 1.53 0.05 15.41
C TYR A 58 1.17 -0.95 16.50
N ASP A 59 1.31 -0.53 17.75
CA ASP A 59 0.71 -1.20 18.88
C ASP A 59 -0.80 -0.93 18.83
N GLY A 60 -1.55 -1.81 18.16
CA GLY A 60 -3.01 -1.74 18.02
C GLY A 60 -3.79 -1.80 19.34
N THR A 61 -3.10 -1.75 20.47
CA THR A 61 -3.63 -1.55 21.80
C THR A 61 -3.91 -0.06 22.05
N HIS A 62 -4.80 0.54 21.26
CA HIS A 62 -5.52 1.69 21.76
C HIS A 62 -6.57 1.13 22.71
N ALA A 63 -6.31 1.17 24.02
CA ALA A 63 -7.37 0.96 24.99
C ALA A 63 -8.46 1.99 24.66
N GLN A 64 -9.61 1.53 24.14
CA GLN A 64 -10.77 2.41 24.03
C GLN A 64 -11.07 2.87 25.46
N HIS A 65 -10.97 4.17 25.67
CA HIS A 65 -11.30 4.75 26.96
C HIS A 65 -12.82 4.69 27.11
N ASP A 66 -13.30 3.86 28.04
CA ASP A 66 -14.70 3.83 28.42
C ASP A 66 -14.98 5.02 29.36
N HIS A 67 -15.83 5.95 28.92
CA HIS A 67 -16.08 7.19 29.64
C HIS A 67 -17.02 6.95 30.82
N ARG A 68 -16.50 7.10 32.04
CA ARG A 68 -17.31 7.15 33.25
C ARG A 68 -17.72 8.58 33.59
N TYR A 69 -18.89 9.00 33.09
CA TYR A 69 -19.44 10.32 33.39
C TYR A 69 -19.94 10.43 34.85
N GLY A 70 -19.58 11.53 35.50
CA GLY A 70 -20.02 11.87 36.85
C GLY A 70 -21.33 12.67 36.87
N GLU A 71 -21.49 13.49 37.91
CA GLU A 71 -22.65 14.38 38.07
C GLU A 71 -22.80 15.34 36.88
N GLU A 72 -24.05 15.63 36.55
CA GLU A 72 -24.42 16.53 35.45
C GLU A 72 -24.80 17.91 35.98
N SER A 73 -24.45 18.95 35.21
CA SER A 73 -24.80 20.34 35.47
C SER A 73 -25.78 20.81 34.40
N TYR A 74 -26.86 21.46 34.83
CA TYR A 74 -27.83 22.10 33.93
C TYR A 74 -27.47 23.56 33.71
N ASP A 75 -27.52 24.01 32.46
CA ASP A 75 -27.36 25.41 32.08
C ASP A 75 -28.72 25.96 31.62
N ALA A 76 -29.24 26.93 32.37
CA ALA A 76 -30.54 27.54 32.16
C ALA A 76 -30.56 28.56 31.00
N GLU A 77 -29.40 29.05 30.54
CA GLU A 77 -29.34 29.98 29.39
C GLU A 77 -29.46 29.24 28.06
N THR A 78 -28.94 28.02 28.01
CA THR A 78 -28.85 27.20 26.79
C THR A 78 -29.80 26.01 26.79
N ASP A 79 -30.50 25.76 27.90
CA ASP A 79 -31.38 24.60 28.13
C ASP A 79 -30.69 23.25 27.90
N GLN A 80 -29.41 23.15 28.30
CA GLN A 80 -28.57 21.99 28.05
C GLN A 80 -28.00 21.39 29.34
N TYR A 81 -27.81 20.08 29.32
CA TYR A 81 -27.16 19.31 30.38
C TYR A 81 -25.72 19.00 29.98
N THR A 82 -24.79 19.21 30.89
CA THR A 82 -23.36 18.97 30.67
C THR A 82 -22.81 18.03 31.72
N ARG A 83 -22.10 16.97 31.33
CA ARG A 83 -21.45 16.02 32.25
C ARG A 83 -20.00 15.77 31.84
N ALA A 84 -19.11 15.59 32.82
CA ALA A 84 -17.69 15.35 32.58
C ALA A 84 -17.30 13.91 32.96
N CYS A 85 -16.42 13.30 32.17
CA CYS A 85 -15.80 12.01 32.48
C CYS A 85 -14.81 12.19 33.64
N ALA A 86 -14.95 11.38 34.69
CA ALA A 86 -14.10 11.46 35.89
C ALA A 86 -12.64 11.06 35.62
N ASP A 87 -12.41 10.23 34.61
CA ASP A 87 -11.10 9.63 34.34
C ASP A 87 -10.27 10.41 33.31
N CYS A 88 -10.92 11.13 32.38
CA CYS A 88 -10.23 11.83 31.28
C CYS A 88 -10.65 13.30 31.10
N GLY A 89 -11.63 13.79 31.86
CA GLY A 89 -12.11 15.17 31.77
C GLY A 89 -12.87 15.52 30.49
N HIS A 90 -13.21 14.53 29.66
CA HIS A 90 -14.04 14.77 28.48
C HIS A 90 -15.45 15.21 28.89
N THR A 91 -15.92 16.31 28.31
CA THR A 91 -17.22 16.91 28.60
C THR A 91 -18.22 16.57 27.50
N GLN A 92 -19.40 16.07 27.89
CA GLN A 92 -20.52 15.79 27.01
C GLN A 92 -21.69 16.71 27.35
N THR A 93 -22.14 17.47 26.37
CA THR A 93 -23.34 18.33 26.45
C THR A 93 -24.47 17.73 25.63
N TYR A 94 -25.68 17.66 26.21
CA TYR A 94 -26.83 17.01 25.62
C TYR A 94 -28.15 17.59 26.14
N GLU A 95 -29.24 17.36 25.41
CA GLU A 95 -30.60 17.75 25.81
C GLU A 95 -31.33 16.54 26.39
N LYS A 96 -32.13 16.74 27.44
CA LYS A 96 -33.02 15.71 28.00
C LYS A 96 -34.44 15.95 27.51
N MET A 97 -35.06 14.93 26.92
CA MET A 97 -36.50 14.93 26.58
C MET A 97 -37.37 14.73 27.82
#